data_AF-A0A7J3HP97-F1
#
_entry.id   AF-A0A7J3HP97-F1
#
_cell.length_a   1.000
_cell.length_b   1.000
_cell.length_c   1.000
_cell.angle_alpha   90.00
_cell.angle_beta   90.00
_cell.angle_gamma   90.00
#
_symmetry.space_group_name_H-M   'P 1'
#
loop_
_entity.id
_entity.type
_entity.pdbx_description
1 polymer ?
#
loop_
_entity_poly.entity_id
_entity_poly.type
_entity_poly.pdbx_seq_one_letter_code
_entity_poly.pdbx_strand_id
1 'polypeptide(L)'
;HAASMSHGLVKLIPGTLTSPLEIYFIAAALMALITSIPIIGYEFYMYVDPALYPHERRLIWGFMGAFLSLYAVGAFFSYFFVVPLIVRFMVIFARIIGIPPEQTFVTAGDYYMLVFSTVALMGLLFTSPAIFVLLVRFGLISTSTFTKNRLYVYGLLYILIAFITPDGWLVGNTVLFLPLVVLLEVAVIVAKRFEKARETGVYSVPRCKFCGGEVPEDSVFCSKCGRSQE
;
A
#
# COMPACT_ATOMS: atom_id res chain seq x y z
N HIS A 1 -31.26 -1.45 -1.68
CA HIS A 1 -31.44 -0.71 -0.41
C HIS A 1 -30.43 0.42 -0.14
N ALA A 2 -29.57 0.83 -1.09
CA ALA A 2 -28.66 1.98 -0.92
C ALA A 2 -29.11 3.26 -1.68
N ALA A 3 -30.17 3.19 -2.48
CA ALA A 3 -30.64 4.29 -3.34
C ALA A 3 -31.66 5.24 -2.68
N SER A 4 -32.06 5.00 -1.42
CA SER A 4 -33.11 5.79 -0.75
C SER A 4 -32.62 6.76 0.32
N MET A 5 -31.29 6.95 0.50
CA MET A 5 -30.73 7.90 1.48
C MET A 5 -30.31 9.26 0.91
N SER A 6 -30.65 9.57 -0.35
CA SER A 6 -30.25 10.83 -1.01
C SER A 6 -31.40 11.80 -1.33
N HIS A 7 -32.60 11.58 -0.78
CA HIS A 7 -33.65 12.60 -0.85
C HIS A 7 -33.32 13.75 0.14
N GLY A 8 -32.55 14.73 -0.33
CA GLY A 8 -32.65 16.12 0.18
C GLY A 8 -31.40 16.80 0.76
N LEU A 9 -30.19 16.23 0.67
CA LEU A 9 -29.03 16.84 1.34
C LEU A 9 -28.06 17.61 0.44
N VAL A 10 -27.88 17.19 -0.81
CA VAL A 10 -26.94 17.84 -1.75
C VAL A 10 -27.46 17.68 -3.17
N LYS A 11 -27.56 18.79 -3.92
CA LYS A 11 -27.95 18.78 -5.33
C LYS A 11 -26.69 18.85 -6.20
N LEU A 12 -26.51 17.85 -7.06
CA LEU A 12 -25.43 17.87 -8.05
C LEU A 12 -25.79 18.78 -9.20
N ILE A 13 -24.90 19.72 -9.53
CA ILE A 13 -25.03 20.59 -10.69
C ILE A 13 -23.85 20.37 -11.64
N PRO A 14 -24.03 20.56 -12.97
CA PRO A 14 -22.93 20.36 -13.90
C PRO A 14 -21.74 21.28 -13.62
N GLY A 15 -21.98 22.51 -13.14
CA GLY A 15 -20.95 23.53 -12.93
C GLY A 15 -20.52 24.17 -14.25
N THR A 16 -19.90 23.40 -15.15
CA THR A 16 -19.48 23.86 -16.48
C THR A 16 -20.12 23.02 -17.60
N LEU A 17 -20.06 23.54 -18.84
CA LEU A 17 -20.54 22.82 -20.02
C LEU A 17 -19.71 21.56 -20.33
N THR A 18 -18.43 21.55 -19.95
CA THR A 18 -17.47 20.48 -20.25
C THR A 18 -17.49 19.34 -19.23
N SER A 19 -18.07 19.54 -18.05
CA SER A 19 -18.02 18.55 -16.97
C SER A 19 -18.49 17.14 -17.33
N PRO A 20 -19.57 16.92 -18.11
CA PRO A 20 -19.95 15.57 -18.50
C PRO A 20 -18.85 14.85 -19.27
N LEU A 21 -18.20 15.53 -20.20
CA LEU A 21 -17.09 14.99 -21.00
C LEU A 21 -15.88 14.67 -20.11
N GLU A 22 -15.52 15.57 -19.19
CA GLU A 22 -14.42 15.37 -18.24
C GLU A 22 -14.64 14.11 -17.38
N ILE A 23 -15.85 13.94 -16.83
CA ILE A 23 -16.21 12.78 -16.00
C ILE A 23 -16.00 11.47 -16.77
N TYR A 24 -16.41 11.41 -18.04
CA TYR A 24 -16.19 10.21 -18.87
C TYR A 24 -14.71 9.90 -19.08
N PHE A 25 -13.89 10.92 -19.38
CA PHE A 25 -12.45 10.73 -19.55
C PHE A 25 -11.77 10.25 -18.26
N ILE A 26 -12.11 10.84 -17.12
CA ILE A 26 -11.54 10.46 -15.82
C ILE A 26 -11.95 9.03 -15.44
N ALA A 27 -13.23 8.68 -15.66
CA ALA A 27 -13.71 7.33 -15.41
C ALA A 27 -12.99 6.29 -16.29
N ALA A 28 -12.79 6.58 -17.58
CA ALA A 28 -12.03 5.72 -18.48
C ALA A 28 -10.56 5.57 -18.05
N ALA A 29 -9.91 6.67 -17.66
CA ALA A 29 -8.53 6.66 -17.19
C ALA A 29 -8.36 5.81 -15.91
N LEU A 30 -9.32 5.87 -15.00
CA LEU A 30 -9.32 5.03 -13.81
C LEU A 30 -9.54 3.56 -14.11
N MET A 31 -10.49 3.24 -14.98
CA MET A 31 -10.72 1.85 -15.38
C MET A 31 -9.47 1.26 -16.02
N ALA A 32 -8.76 2.05 -16.83
CA ALA A 32 -7.46 1.68 -17.35
C ALA A 32 -6.45 1.45 -16.21
N LEU A 33 -6.33 2.39 -15.26
CA LEU A 33 -5.41 2.26 -14.12
C LEU A 33 -5.69 0.98 -13.30
N ILE A 34 -6.95 0.74 -12.91
CA ILE A 34 -7.37 -0.44 -12.13
C ILE A 34 -7.02 -1.72 -12.88
N THR A 35 -7.28 -1.76 -14.19
CA THR A 35 -6.98 -2.92 -15.04
C THR A 35 -5.47 -3.11 -15.22
N SER A 36 -4.68 -2.04 -15.14
CA SER A 36 -3.21 -2.08 -15.22
C SER A 36 -2.52 -2.43 -13.90
N ILE A 37 -3.20 -2.43 -12.74
CA ILE A 37 -2.59 -2.76 -11.44
C ILE A 37 -1.85 -4.11 -11.42
N PRO A 38 -2.36 -5.21 -12.00
CA PRO A 38 -1.62 -6.48 -12.06
C PRO A 38 -0.29 -6.35 -12.82
N ILE A 39 -0.29 -5.56 -13.91
CA ILE A 39 0.90 -5.31 -14.72
C ILE A 39 1.89 -4.43 -13.92
N ILE A 40 1.40 -3.38 -13.26
CA ILE A 40 2.24 -2.51 -12.41
C ILE A 40 2.89 -3.31 -11.28
N GLY A 41 2.13 -4.18 -10.61
CA GLY A 41 2.67 -5.07 -9.59
C GLY A 41 3.74 -6.02 -10.15
N TYR A 42 3.53 -6.53 -11.35
CA TYR A 42 4.48 -7.44 -12.02
C TYR A 42 5.79 -6.73 -12.35
N GLU A 43 5.72 -5.55 -12.96
CA GLU A 43 6.88 -4.74 -13.30
C GLU A 43 7.64 -4.30 -12.04
N PHE A 44 6.90 -3.92 -10.98
CA PHE A 44 7.52 -3.58 -9.70
C PHE A 44 8.27 -4.76 -9.09
N TYR A 45 7.68 -5.96 -9.14
CA TYR A 45 8.36 -7.19 -8.71
C TYR A 45 9.63 -7.42 -9.53
N MET A 46 9.51 -7.41 -10.86
CA MET A 46 10.64 -7.67 -11.77
C MET A 46 11.79 -6.66 -11.61
N TYR A 47 11.47 -5.41 -11.28
CA TYR A 47 12.49 -4.39 -10.97
C TYR A 47 13.29 -4.71 -9.70
N VAL A 48 12.62 -5.30 -8.70
CA VAL A 48 13.24 -5.70 -7.41
C VAL A 48 13.91 -7.07 -7.49
N ASP A 49 13.61 -7.87 -8.51
CA ASP A 49 14.04 -9.26 -8.70
C ASP A 49 15.41 -9.49 -9.40
N PRO A 50 16.32 -8.53 -9.68
CA PRO A 50 17.43 -8.78 -10.60
C PRO A 50 18.49 -9.80 -10.10
N ALA A 51 18.26 -10.47 -8.96
CA ALA A 51 19.16 -11.41 -8.32
C ALA A 51 18.60 -12.84 -8.13
N LEU A 52 17.41 -13.18 -8.64
CA LEU A 52 16.76 -14.42 -8.25
C LEU A 52 17.24 -15.67 -9.00
N TYR A 53 17.77 -16.64 -8.26
CA TYR A 53 18.00 -18.00 -8.75
C TYR A 53 16.65 -18.68 -9.10
N PRO A 54 16.58 -19.51 -10.14
CA PRO A 54 15.33 -20.05 -10.73
C PRO A 54 14.34 -20.69 -9.75
N HIS A 55 14.81 -21.16 -8.58
CA HIS A 55 14.00 -21.76 -7.52
C HIS A 55 13.11 -20.79 -6.71
N GLU A 56 13.35 -19.48 -6.73
CA GLU A 56 12.60 -18.51 -5.93
C GLU A 56 11.47 -17.81 -6.72
N ARG A 57 11.35 -18.08 -8.03
CA ARG A 57 10.33 -17.50 -8.93
C ARG A 57 8.89 -17.72 -8.47
N ARG A 58 8.62 -18.71 -7.61
CA ARG A 58 7.28 -18.96 -7.07
C ARG A 58 6.82 -17.86 -6.10
N LEU A 59 7.74 -17.04 -5.60
CA LEU A 59 7.45 -15.92 -4.71
C LEU A 59 6.54 -14.87 -5.37
N ILE A 60 6.65 -14.69 -6.68
CA ILE A 60 5.86 -13.72 -7.44
C ILE A 60 4.35 -13.89 -7.20
N TRP A 61 3.87 -15.14 -7.10
CA TRP A 61 2.45 -15.41 -6.92
C TRP A 61 1.94 -14.97 -5.55
N GLY A 62 2.75 -15.16 -4.50
CA GLY A 62 2.42 -14.69 -3.16
C GLY A 62 2.41 -13.17 -3.07
N PHE A 63 3.42 -12.52 -3.67
CA PHE A 63 3.47 -11.06 -3.75
C PHE A 63 2.30 -10.50 -4.56
N MET A 64 2.03 -11.03 -5.75
CA MET A 64 0.95 -10.56 -6.62
C MET A 64 -0.42 -10.70 -5.96
N GLY A 65 -0.68 -11.84 -5.30
CA GLY A 65 -1.91 -12.05 -4.55
C GLY A 65 -2.08 -11.04 -3.42
N ALA A 66 -1.01 -10.77 -2.65
CA ALA A 66 -1.04 -9.73 -1.62
C ALA A 66 -1.23 -8.33 -2.22
N PHE A 67 -0.47 -7.97 -3.25
CA PHE A 67 -0.52 -6.66 -3.90
C PHE A 67 -1.91 -6.34 -4.46
N LEU A 68 -2.50 -7.28 -5.19
CA LEU A 68 -3.84 -7.12 -5.77
C LEU A 68 -4.95 -7.10 -4.71
N SER A 69 -4.86 -7.95 -3.69
CA SER A 69 -5.85 -7.96 -2.61
C SER A 69 -5.80 -6.68 -1.79
N LEU A 70 -4.60 -6.17 -1.46
CA LEU A 70 -4.46 -4.90 -0.77
C LEU A 70 -4.96 -3.72 -1.62
N TYR A 71 -4.69 -3.70 -2.92
CA TYR A 71 -5.25 -2.68 -3.82
C TYR A 71 -6.79 -2.72 -3.82
N ALA A 72 -7.39 -3.91 -3.97
CA ALA A 72 -8.83 -4.09 -3.98
C ALA A 72 -9.47 -3.67 -2.65
N VAL A 73 -8.85 -4.03 -1.52
CA VAL A 73 -9.30 -3.62 -0.18
C VAL A 73 -9.20 -2.11 -0.02
N GLY A 74 -8.11 -1.48 -0.48
CA GLY A 74 -7.94 -0.02 -0.44
C GLY A 74 -8.96 0.72 -1.30
N ALA A 75 -9.23 0.24 -2.52
CA ALA A 75 -10.24 0.79 -3.41
C ALA A 75 -11.66 0.64 -2.83
N PHE A 76 -11.96 -0.50 -2.22
CA PHE A 76 -13.25 -0.72 -1.54
C PHE A 76 -13.37 0.17 -0.30
N PHE A 77 -12.35 0.21 0.54
CA PHE A 77 -12.32 1.04 1.75
C PHE A 77 -12.50 2.53 1.43
N SER A 78 -11.82 3.01 0.40
CA SER A 78 -11.94 4.39 -0.04
C SER A 78 -13.34 4.75 -0.53
N TYR A 79 -13.92 3.92 -1.40
CA TYR A 79 -15.26 4.17 -1.94
C TYR A 79 -16.35 4.14 -0.85
N PHE A 80 -16.32 3.15 0.04
CA PHE A 80 -17.41 2.93 1.01
C PHE A 80 -17.25 3.72 2.32
N PHE A 81 -16.02 4.07 2.72
CA PHE A 81 -15.78 4.72 4.01
C PHE A 81 -15.19 6.12 3.83
N VAL A 82 -14.14 6.26 3.04
CA VAL A 82 -13.39 7.53 2.93
C VAL A 82 -14.19 8.59 2.20
N VAL A 83 -14.71 8.28 1.01
CA VAL A 83 -15.48 9.23 0.21
C VAL A 83 -16.72 9.73 0.96
N PRO A 84 -17.56 8.87 1.56
CA PRO A 84 -18.71 9.33 2.35
C PRO A 84 -18.29 10.16 3.57
N LEU A 85 -17.16 9.83 4.22
CA LEU A 85 -16.64 10.59 5.34
C LEU A 85 -16.28 12.02 4.92
N ILE A 86 -15.52 12.18 3.81
CA ILE A 86 -15.12 13.48 3.28
C ILE A 86 -16.37 14.30 2.90
N VAL A 87 -17.30 13.72 2.13
CA VAL A 87 -18.51 14.42 1.68
C VAL A 87 -19.38 14.84 2.87
N ARG A 88 -19.59 13.95 3.84
CA ARG A 88 -20.37 14.26 5.04
C ARG A 88 -19.73 15.37 5.84
N PHE A 89 -18.40 15.36 5.97
CA PHE A 89 -17.67 16.41 6.66
C PHE A 89 -17.83 17.76 5.96
N MET A 90 -17.66 17.82 4.64
CA MET A 90 -17.88 19.05 3.86
C MET A 90 -19.28 19.64 4.08
N VAL A 91 -20.31 18.79 4.09
CA VAL A 91 -21.70 19.22 4.36
C VAL A 91 -21.88 19.74 5.79
N ILE A 92 -21.26 19.09 6.78
CA ILE A 92 -21.30 19.56 8.18
C ILE A 92 -20.57 20.90 8.30
N PHE A 93 -19.40 21.04 7.68
CA PHE A 93 -18.61 22.26 7.71
C PHE A 93 -19.37 23.43 7.08
N ALA A 94 -19.99 23.21 5.91
CA ALA A 94 -20.85 24.20 5.26
C ALA A 94 -21.95 24.73 6.20
N ARG A 95 -22.57 23.85 6.99
CA ARG A 95 -23.58 24.25 7.99
C ARG A 95 -22.99 25.07 9.14
N ILE A 96 -21.80 24.70 9.62
CA ILE A 96 -21.12 25.42 10.72
C ILE A 96 -20.81 26.87 10.31
N ILE A 97 -20.42 27.09 9.06
CA ILE A 97 -20.14 28.44 8.52
C ILE A 97 -21.40 29.19 8.06
N GLY A 98 -22.60 28.64 8.31
CA GLY A 98 -23.88 29.30 8.06
C GLY A 98 -24.45 29.12 6.65
N ILE A 99 -23.91 28.21 5.84
CA ILE A 99 -24.50 27.88 4.53
C ILE A 99 -25.70 26.94 4.75
N PRO A 100 -26.93 27.36 4.37
CA PRO A 100 -28.10 26.51 4.54
C PRO A 100 -28.04 25.29 3.61
N PRO A 101 -28.66 24.16 3.99
CA PRO A 101 -28.65 22.93 3.19
C PRO A 101 -29.17 23.13 1.76
N GLU A 102 -30.10 24.06 1.59
CA GLU A 102 -30.77 24.40 0.33
C GLU A 102 -29.84 25.08 -0.68
N GLN A 103 -28.74 25.67 -0.19
CA GLN A 103 -27.71 26.32 -0.98
C GLN A 103 -26.41 25.50 -1.07
N THR A 104 -26.42 24.26 -0.54
CA THR A 104 -25.28 23.35 -0.62
C THR A 104 -25.30 22.63 -1.97
N PHE A 105 -24.71 23.26 -2.98
CA PHE A 105 -24.51 22.69 -4.31
C PHE A 105 -23.13 22.06 -4.40
N VAL A 106 -23.05 20.87 -5.00
CA VAL A 106 -21.79 20.23 -5.32
C VAL A 106 -21.72 20.04 -6.82
N THR A 107 -20.63 20.48 -7.44
CA THR A 107 -20.41 20.26 -8.87
C THR A 107 -20.22 18.77 -9.13
N ALA A 108 -20.86 18.24 -10.17
CA ALA A 108 -20.71 16.85 -10.56
C ALA A 108 -19.23 16.51 -10.88
N GLY A 109 -18.55 17.40 -11.62
CA GLY A 109 -17.12 17.26 -11.94
C GLY A 109 -16.26 17.10 -10.68
N ASP A 110 -16.40 18.01 -9.71
CA ASP A 110 -15.65 17.97 -8.45
C ASP A 110 -15.96 16.71 -7.63
N TYR A 111 -17.23 16.32 -7.56
CA TYR A 111 -17.65 15.11 -6.84
C TYR A 111 -17.01 13.86 -7.45
N TYR A 112 -17.11 13.68 -8.76
CA TYR A 112 -16.53 12.52 -9.43
C TYR A 112 -15.01 12.55 -9.36
N MET A 113 -14.36 13.71 -9.54
CA MET A 113 -12.91 13.85 -9.35
C MET A 113 -12.48 13.46 -7.94
N LEU A 114 -13.20 13.90 -6.91
CA LEU A 114 -12.95 13.49 -5.53
C LEU A 114 -13.05 11.97 -5.38
N VAL A 115 -14.16 11.37 -5.81
CA VAL A 115 -14.39 9.91 -5.71
C VAL A 115 -13.26 9.17 -6.42
N PHE A 116 -12.96 9.58 -7.64
CA PHE A 116 -12.06 8.91 -8.56
C PHE A 116 -10.60 8.98 -8.11
N SER A 117 -10.11 10.18 -7.81
CA SER A 117 -8.76 10.37 -7.29
C SER A 117 -8.55 9.67 -5.96
N THR A 118 -9.52 9.77 -5.04
CA THR A 118 -9.45 9.12 -3.72
C THR A 118 -9.37 7.60 -3.85
N VAL A 119 -10.20 7.00 -4.71
CA VAL A 119 -10.20 5.53 -4.89
C VAL A 119 -8.89 5.04 -5.49
N ALA A 120 -8.38 5.71 -6.52
CA ALA A 120 -7.11 5.34 -7.13
C ALA A 120 -5.92 5.50 -6.18
N LEU A 121 -5.76 6.68 -5.59
CA LEU A 121 -4.60 7.01 -4.76
C LEU A 121 -4.62 6.22 -3.46
N MET A 122 -5.79 6.02 -2.85
CA MET A 122 -5.89 5.19 -1.65
C MET A 122 -5.63 3.71 -1.96
N GLY A 123 -6.14 3.21 -3.09
CA GLY A 123 -5.81 1.85 -3.56
C GLY A 123 -4.30 1.66 -3.69
N LEU A 124 -3.59 2.63 -4.29
CA LEU A 124 -2.14 2.60 -4.40
C LEU A 124 -1.42 2.74 -3.05
N LEU A 125 -1.89 3.60 -2.14
CA LEU A 125 -1.33 3.70 -0.79
C LEU A 125 -1.43 2.38 -0.03
N PHE A 126 -2.54 1.66 -0.20
CA PHE A 126 -2.75 0.36 0.44
C PHE A 126 -1.79 -0.71 -0.08
N THR A 127 -1.14 -0.56 -1.24
CA THR A 127 -0.13 -1.53 -1.70
C THR A 127 1.24 -1.34 -1.04
N SER A 128 1.48 -0.19 -0.39
CA SER A 128 2.74 0.11 0.31
C SER A 128 3.22 -0.96 1.29
N PRO A 129 2.36 -1.65 2.08
CA PRO A 129 2.82 -2.69 3.00
C PRO A 129 3.32 -3.95 2.25
N ALA A 130 2.70 -4.29 1.11
CA ALA A 130 3.17 -5.41 0.28
C ALA A 130 4.54 -5.12 -0.34
N ILE A 131 4.73 -3.89 -0.82
CA ILE A 131 6.01 -3.40 -1.32
C ILE A 131 7.07 -3.46 -0.21
N PHE A 132 6.75 -2.97 0.98
CA PHE A 132 7.68 -3.01 2.11
C PHE A 132 8.12 -4.43 2.48
N VAL A 133 7.19 -5.38 2.57
CA VAL A 133 7.50 -6.79 2.84
C VAL A 133 8.41 -7.37 1.75
N LEU A 134 8.16 -7.03 0.48
CA LEU A 134 9.00 -7.44 -0.64
C LEU A 134 10.44 -6.92 -0.43
N LEU A 135 10.61 -5.61 -0.25
CA LEU A 135 11.93 -4.99 -0.08
C LEU A 135 12.73 -5.59 1.09
N VAL A 136 12.07 -5.90 2.21
CA VAL A 136 12.71 -6.55 3.35
C VAL A 136 13.16 -7.96 3.03
N ARG A 137 12.29 -8.73 2.36
CA ARG A 137 12.58 -10.12 2.00
C ARG A 137 13.81 -10.22 1.09
N PHE A 138 13.92 -9.31 0.12
CA PHE A 138 15.08 -9.18 -0.78
C PHE A 138 16.31 -8.53 -0.12
N GLY A 139 16.19 -8.02 1.10
CA GLY A 139 17.32 -7.45 1.85
C GLY A 139 17.72 -6.04 1.46
N LEU A 140 16.90 -5.36 0.67
CA LEU A 140 17.08 -3.95 0.33
C LEU A 140 16.85 -3.03 1.53
N ILE A 141 15.99 -3.45 2.45
CA ILE A 141 15.66 -2.73 3.69
C ILE A 141 15.65 -3.72 4.86
N SER A 142 16.11 -3.31 6.04
CA SER A 142 15.96 -4.10 7.27
C SER A 142 14.77 -3.64 8.10
N THR A 143 14.10 -4.55 8.82
CA THR A 143 12.98 -4.14 9.69
C THR A 143 13.46 -3.30 10.88
N SER A 144 14.73 -3.47 11.27
CA SER A 144 15.38 -2.67 12.31
C SER A 144 15.52 -1.21 11.88
N THR A 145 15.91 -0.94 10.62
CA THR A 145 15.98 0.42 10.07
C THR A 145 14.61 1.08 10.02
N PHE A 146 13.58 0.35 9.57
CA PHE A 146 12.21 0.85 9.56
C PHE A 146 11.72 1.19 10.98
N THR A 147 11.95 0.30 11.94
CA THR A 147 11.51 0.49 13.34
C THR A 147 12.17 1.70 13.98
N LYS A 148 13.46 1.95 13.70
CA LYS A 148 14.19 3.14 14.19
C LYS A 148 13.64 4.44 13.58
N ASN A 149 13.22 4.39 12.31
CA ASN A 149 12.78 5.56 11.56
C ASN A 149 11.25 5.70 11.46
N ARG A 150 10.48 5.07 12.35
CA ARG A 150 9.00 5.09 12.34
C ARG A 150 8.42 6.49 12.26
N LEU A 151 8.97 7.44 13.01
CA LEU A 151 8.51 8.83 13.00
C LEU A 151 8.59 9.45 11.60
N TYR A 152 9.67 9.21 10.87
CA TYR A 152 9.85 9.72 9.51
C TYR A 152 8.93 9.04 8.50
N VAL A 153 8.78 7.71 8.59
CA VAL A 153 7.89 6.95 7.70
C VAL A 153 6.44 7.37 7.89
N TYR A 154 6.00 7.47 9.15
CA TYR A 154 4.66 7.89 9.50
C TYR A 154 4.40 9.36 9.16
N GLY A 155 5.40 10.22 9.34
CA GLY A 155 5.35 11.60 8.87
C GLY A 155 5.16 11.69 7.36
N LEU A 156 5.96 10.95 6.57
CA LEU A 156 5.83 10.90 5.11
C LEU A 156 4.46 10.37 4.69
N LEU A 157 3.98 9.30 5.32
CA LEU A 157 2.66 8.73 5.05
C LEU A 157 1.55 9.74 5.32
N TYR A 158 1.62 10.48 6.43
CA TYR A 158 0.64 11.51 6.75
C TYR A 158 0.67 12.66 5.73
N ILE A 159 1.86 13.07 5.29
CA ILE A 159 2.02 14.08 4.23
C ILE A 159 1.38 13.60 2.93
N LEU A 160 1.61 12.35 2.53
CA LEU A 160 0.99 11.77 1.32
C LEU A 160 -0.54 11.75 1.42
N ILE A 161 -1.10 11.38 2.58
CA ILE A 161 -2.55 11.46 2.82
C ILE A 161 -3.04 12.89 2.65
N ALA A 162 -2.36 13.85 3.28
CA ALA A 162 -2.73 15.27 3.23
C ALA A 162 -2.71 15.83 1.80
N PHE A 163 -1.85 15.32 0.90
CA PHE A 163 -1.87 15.67 -0.52
C PHE A 163 -3.05 15.07 -1.29
N ILE A 164 -3.52 13.89 -0.89
CA ILE A 164 -4.63 13.19 -1.55
C ILE A 164 -5.97 13.79 -1.12
N THR A 165 -6.10 14.18 0.15
CA THR A 165 -7.32 14.71 0.74
C THR A 165 -7.40 16.22 0.56
N PRO A 166 -8.29 16.73 -0.31
CA PRO A 166 -8.33 18.15 -0.64
C PRO A 166 -8.91 19.03 0.48
N ASP A 167 -9.51 18.43 1.53
CA ASP A 167 -10.14 19.15 2.64
C ASP A 167 -9.15 19.71 3.66
N GLY A 168 -7.89 19.27 3.65
CA GLY A 168 -6.83 19.78 4.53
C GLY A 168 -7.13 19.64 6.03
N TRP A 169 -8.09 18.79 6.39
CA TRP A 169 -8.59 18.69 7.76
C TRP A 169 -7.77 17.68 8.57
N LEU A 170 -7.12 18.17 9.64
CA LEU A 170 -6.24 17.36 10.49
C LEU A 170 -6.93 16.10 11.05
N VAL A 171 -8.20 16.22 11.47
CA VAL A 171 -8.93 15.08 12.05
C VAL A 171 -9.31 14.06 10.96
N GLY A 172 -9.78 14.51 9.79
CA GLY A 172 -10.07 13.62 8.65
C GLY A 172 -8.84 12.83 8.23
N ASN A 173 -7.69 13.50 8.10
CA ASN A 173 -6.42 12.86 7.77
C ASN A 173 -5.99 11.86 8.82
N THR A 174 -6.22 12.14 10.10
CA THR A 174 -5.91 11.21 11.20
C THR A 174 -6.76 9.94 11.13
N VAL A 175 -8.05 10.05 10.79
CA VAL A 175 -8.95 8.89 10.62
C VAL A 175 -8.48 7.98 9.48
N LEU A 176 -7.94 8.56 8.41
CA LEU A 176 -7.40 7.83 7.26
C LEU A 176 -6.01 7.25 7.52
N PHE A 177 -5.22 7.97 8.30
CA PHE A 177 -3.88 7.57 8.68
C PHE A 177 -3.86 6.34 9.58
N LEU A 178 -4.82 6.23 10.52
CA LEU A 178 -4.89 5.12 11.46
C LEU A 178 -4.93 3.72 10.79
N PRO A 179 -5.85 3.40 9.86
CA PRO A 179 -5.87 2.08 9.22
C PRO A 179 -4.62 1.79 8.39
N LEU A 180 -4.02 2.81 7.76
CA LEU A 180 -2.79 2.66 7.00
C LEU A 180 -1.59 2.34 7.90
N VAL A 181 -1.48 2.99 9.07
CA VAL A 181 -0.45 2.67 10.06
C VAL A 181 -0.62 1.24 10.58
N VAL A 182 -1.85 0.84 10.90
CA VAL A 182 -2.13 -0.54 11.33
C VAL A 182 -1.70 -1.55 10.27
N LEU A 183 -2.04 -1.31 9.00
CA LEU A 183 -1.61 -2.17 7.89
C LEU A 183 -0.07 -2.23 7.75
N LEU A 184 0.59 -1.08 7.85
CA LEU A 184 2.06 -1.01 7.81
C LEU A 184 2.70 -1.77 8.98
N GLU A 185 2.16 -1.65 10.20
CA GLU A 185 2.70 -2.37 11.36
C GLU A 185 2.51 -3.88 11.25
N VAL A 186 1.35 -4.33 10.74
CA VAL A 186 1.14 -5.74 10.40
C VAL A 186 2.16 -6.20 9.38
N ALA A 187 2.46 -5.39 8.37
CA ALA A 187 3.49 -5.69 7.40
C ALA A 187 4.91 -5.74 8.01
N VAL A 188 5.24 -4.89 8.98
CA VAL A 188 6.50 -5.01 9.75
C VAL A 188 6.59 -6.34 10.48
N ILE A 189 5.52 -6.78 11.12
CA ILE A 189 5.49 -8.07 11.83
C ILE A 189 5.70 -9.23 10.84
N VAL A 190 5.05 -9.19 9.69
CA VAL A 190 5.22 -10.20 8.62
C VAL A 190 6.64 -10.16 8.06
N ALA A 191 7.17 -8.97 7.78
CA ALA A 191 8.53 -8.76 7.27
C ALA A 191 9.60 -9.30 8.23
N LYS A 192 9.43 -9.11 9.55
CA LYS A 192 10.34 -9.65 10.57
C LYS A 192 10.47 -11.17 10.52
N ARG A 193 9.38 -11.88 10.20
CA ARG A 193 9.42 -13.34 10.04
C ARG A 193 10.27 -13.77 8.85
N PHE A 194 10.18 -13.04 7.74
CA PHE A 194 10.98 -13.30 6.55
C PHE A 194 12.45 -12.92 6.73
N GLU A 195 12.73 -11.80 7.40
CA GLU A 195 14.10 -11.37 7.71
C GLU A 195 14.82 -12.40 8.61
N LYS A 196 14.16 -12.84 9.69
CA LYS A 196 14.71 -13.88 10.59
C LYS A 196 14.96 -15.20 9.86
N ALA A 197 14.05 -15.62 8.99
CA ALA A 197 14.21 -16.85 8.20
C ALA A 197 15.44 -16.77 7.29
N ARG A 198 15.71 -15.60 6.69
CA ARG A 198 16.91 -15.37 5.88
C ARG A 198 18.18 -15.43 6.73
N GLU A 199 18.21 -14.77 7.88
CA GLU A 199 19.37 -14.80 8.79
C GLU A 199 19.69 -16.23 9.25
N THR A 200 18.67 -17.04 9.56
CA THR A 200 18.88 -18.46 9.93
C THR A 200 19.35 -19.34 8.78
N GLY A 201 19.10 -18.95 7.52
CA GLY A 201 19.53 -19.70 6.33
C GLY A 201 20.96 -19.41 5.88
N VAL A 202 21.57 -18.32 6.35
CA VAL A 202 22.89 -17.83 5.90
C VAL A 202 24.04 -18.28 6.80
N TYR A 203 23.79 -18.84 7.99
CA TYR A 203 24.84 -19.33 8.89
C TYR A 203 24.74 -20.83 9.16
N SER A 204 24.71 -21.66 8.12
CA SER A 204 25.09 -23.07 8.28
C SER A 204 26.59 -23.18 8.05
N VAL A 205 27.38 -23.20 9.13
CA VAL A 205 28.80 -23.54 9.03
C VAL A 205 28.89 -24.88 8.29
N PRO A 206 29.63 -24.98 7.17
CA PRO A 206 29.70 -26.21 6.40
C PRO A 206 30.13 -27.35 7.32
N ARG A 207 29.35 -28.42 7.35
CA ARG A 207 29.64 -29.59 8.18
C ARG A 207 30.50 -30.57 7.40
N CYS A 208 31.52 -31.11 8.06
CA CYS A 208 32.37 -32.13 7.48
C CYS A 208 31.57 -33.38 7.12
N LYS A 209 31.69 -33.86 5.87
CA LYS A 209 31.05 -35.09 5.38
C LYS A 209 31.39 -36.34 6.21
N PHE A 210 32.56 -36.36 6.84
CA PHE A 210 33.07 -37.55 7.55
C PHE A 210 32.75 -37.56 9.04
N CYS A 211 32.92 -36.43 9.74
CA CYS A 211 32.82 -36.37 11.20
C CYS A 211 31.69 -35.49 11.72
N GLY A 212 30.96 -34.80 10.82
CA GLY A 212 29.89 -33.88 11.18
C GLY A 212 30.31 -32.64 11.95
N GLY A 213 31.62 -32.42 12.15
CA GLY A 213 32.17 -31.22 12.79
C GLY A 213 32.04 -29.98 11.90
N GLU A 214 32.02 -28.82 12.53
CA GLU A 214 32.02 -27.52 11.85
C GLU A 214 33.36 -27.28 11.16
N VAL A 215 33.30 -26.85 9.89
CA VAL A 215 34.48 -26.54 9.08
C VAL A 215 34.48 -25.02 8.83
N PRO A 216 35.53 -24.30 9.25
CA PRO A 216 35.69 -22.89 8.87
C PRO A 216 35.66 -22.73 7.34
N GLU A 217 34.96 -21.70 6.86
CA GLU A 217 34.70 -21.46 5.43
C GLU A 217 35.98 -21.39 4.57
N ASP A 218 37.08 -20.91 5.18
CA ASP A 218 38.38 -20.74 4.51
C ASP A 218 39.32 -21.95 4.64
N SER A 219 38.86 -23.07 5.22
CA SER A 219 39.69 -24.24 5.51
C SER A 219 39.36 -25.45 4.63
N VAL A 220 40.35 -25.93 3.88
CA VAL A 220 40.24 -27.16 3.07
C VAL A 220 40.15 -28.41 3.97
N PHE A 221 40.77 -28.34 5.15
CA PHE A 221 40.85 -29.44 6.10
C PHE A 221 39.93 -29.23 7.30
N CYS A 222 39.19 -30.28 7.69
CA CYS A 222 38.41 -30.24 8.91
C CYS A 222 39.34 -30.25 10.15
N SER A 223 39.21 -29.27 11.03
CA SER A 223 39.98 -29.15 12.28
C SER A 223 39.77 -30.33 13.25
N LYS A 224 38.63 -31.03 13.16
CA LYS A 224 38.28 -32.14 14.07
C LYS A 224 38.79 -33.50 13.62
N CYS A 225 38.79 -33.78 12.31
CA CYS A 225 39.17 -35.08 11.77
C CYS A 225 40.36 -35.07 10.80
N GLY A 226 40.88 -33.89 10.45
CA GLY A 226 42.02 -33.72 9.55
C GLY A 226 41.77 -34.09 8.08
N ARG A 227 40.53 -34.45 7.70
CA ARG A 227 40.20 -34.85 6.33
C ARG A 227 39.88 -33.62 5.47
N SER A 228 40.32 -33.68 4.21
CA SER A 228 39.95 -32.72 3.16
C SER A 228 38.44 -32.83 2.86
N GLN A 229 37.82 -31.71 2.49
CA GLN A 229 36.40 -31.65 2.09
C GLN A 229 36.16 -31.93 0.60
N GLU A 230 37.23 -32.08 -0.20
CA GLU A 230 37.18 -32.49 -1.60
C GLU A 230 36.68 -33.93 -1.77
#